data_AF-A0AA39L0D8-F1
#
_entry.id   AF-A0AA39L0D8-F1
#
_cell.length_a   1.000
_cell.length_b   1.000
_cell.length_c   1.000
_cell.angle_alpha   90.00
_cell.angle_beta   90.00
_cell.angle_gamma   90.00
#
_symmetry.space_group_name_H-M   'P 1'
#
loop_
_entity.id
_entity.type
_entity.pdbx_description
1 polymer ?
#
loop_
_entity_poly.entity_id
_entity_poly.type
_entity_poly.pdbx_seq_one_letter_code
_entity_poly.pdbx_strand_id
1 'polypeptide(L)'
;MPGLALLNPDRELTFNYVVFIARTFRGYDEDLLKTEWCHLYQDYSIEQKNLLAKLDFDDMWIQICRDSYPNLRKLVNAIRSLPNSNADSERVFSYLSDLKNKKRNKLSPAIINAICVLRSAMKMRNENAINMVLDENHLCRMTSEILYATDEKHQKCELRLEGGENDDD
;
A
#
# COMPACT_ATOMS: atom_id res chain seq x y z
N MET A 1 9.47 16.89 12.51
CA MET A 1 10.68 17.64 12.91
C MET A 1 11.78 17.45 11.85
N PRO A 2 11.71 18.12 10.69
CA PRO A 2 12.67 17.96 9.60
C PRO A 2 14.05 18.60 9.88
N GLY A 3 14.07 19.70 10.64
CA GLY A 3 15.29 20.47 10.93
C GLY A 3 16.35 19.74 11.76
N LEU A 4 15.98 18.72 12.54
CA LEU A 4 16.93 17.98 13.37
C LEU A 4 17.97 17.20 12.54
N ALA A 5 17.57 16.74 11.35
CA ALA A 5 18.44 16.00 10.44
C ALA A 5 19.50 16.89 9.75
N LEU A 6 19.23 18.19 9.60
CA LEU A 6 20.09 19.13 8.88
C LEU A 6 20.95 20.02 9.80
N LEU A 7 20.43 20.34 10.99
CA LEU A 7 21.03 21.33 11.89
C LEU A 7 21.83 20.72 13.05
N ASN A 8 21.73 19.40 13.29
CA ASN A 8 22.44 18.78 14.41
C ASN A 8 23.92 18.55 14.05
N PRO A 9 24.86 19.16 14.79
CA PRO A 9 26.30 18.97 14.56
C PRO A 9 26.78 17.58 14.97
N ASP A 10 26.07 16.88 15.86
CA ASP A 10 26.43 15.53 16.29
C ASP A 10 25.87 14.48 15.31
N ARG A 11 26.67 14.20 14.27
CA ARG A 11 26.33 13.20 13.25
C ARG A 11 26.42 11.77 13.78
N GLU A 12 27.22 11.51 14.80
CA GLU A 12 27.42 10.16 15.31
C GLU A 12 26.24 9.70 16.15
N LEU A 13 25.73 10.55 17.04
CA LEU A 13 24.50 10.28 17.78
C LEU A 13 23.28 10.22 16.85
N THR A 14 23.18 11.12 15.87
CA THR A 14 22.03 11.10 14.95
C THR A 14 22.05 9.91 14.00
N PHE A 15 23.24 9.43 13.61
CA PHE A 15 23.37 8.24 12.78
C PHE A 15 22.87 6.97 13.49
N ASN A 16 22.95 6.89 14.83
CA ASN A 16 22.39 5.75 15.55
C ASN A 16 20.88 5.56 15.33
N TYR A 17 20.13 6.65 15.17
CA TYR A 17 18.70 6.56 14.82
C TYR A 17 18.52 6.12 13.37
N VAL A 18 19.35 6.61 12.46
CA VAL A 18 19.30 6.27 11.03
C VAL A 18 19.64 4.80 10.81
N VAL A 19 20.70 4.29 11.45
CA VAL A 19 21.11 2.89 11.33
C VAL A 19 20.09 1.95 11.97
N PHE A 20 19.45 2.35 13.09
CA PHE A 20 18.36 1.59 13.68
C PHE A 20 17.20 1.39 12.70
N ILE A 21 16.79 2.45 12.01
CA ILE A 21 15.74 2.37 11.00
C ILE A 21 16.21 1.54 9.79
N ALA A 22 17.44 1.75 9.31
CA ALA A 22 18.00 0.98 8.19
C ALA A 22 18.05 -0.54 8.49
N ARG A 23 18.43 -0.92 9.70
CA ARG A 23 18.41 -2.31 10.17
C ARG A 23 17.01 -2.92 10.20
N THR A 24 15.99 -2.11 10.47
CA THR A 24 14.59 -2.54 10.47
C THR A 24 14.15 -2.97 9.07
N PHE A 25 14.55 -2.22 8.04
CA PHE A 25 14.20 -2.52 6.64
C PHE A 25 15.10 -3.57 5.98
N ARG A 26 16.30 -3.82 6.53
CA ARG A 26 17.35 -4.72 6.02
C ARG A 26 17.85 -4.34 4.61
N GLY A 27 19.03 -4.84 4.23
CA GLY A 27 19.58 -4.66 2.87
C GLY A 27 20.19 -3.29 2.59
N TYR A 28 20.62 -2.57 3.63
CA TYR A 28 21.37 -1.31 3.52
C TYR A 28 22.83 -1.54 3.87
N ASP A 29 23.72 -0.86 3.15
CA ASP A 29 25.13 -0.76 3.49
C ASP A 29 25.30 0.33 4.55
N GLU A 30 25.61 -0.07 5.79
CA GLU A 30 25.72 0.85 6.93
C GLU A 30 26.87 1.86 6.74
N ASP A 31 27.97 1.46 6.13
CA ASP A 31 29.15 2.31 5.94
C ASP A 31 28.88 3.37 4.87
N LEU A 32 28.33 2.97 3.72
CA LEU A 32 27.93 3.93 2.68
C LEU A 32 26.85 4.90 3.16
N LEU A 33 25.87 4.39 3.93
CA LEU A 33 24.82 5.22 4.51
C LEU A 33 25.39 6.21 5.53
N LYS A 34 26.39 5.81 6.32
CA LYS A 34 27.09 6.71 7.27
C LYS A 34 27.82 7.82 6.52
N THR A 35 28.53 7.47 5.43
CA THR A 35 29.22 8.46 4.60
C THR A 35 28.25 9.47 3.98
N GLU A 36 27.16 9.00 3.37
CA GLU A 36 26.11 9.88 2.82
C GLU A 36 25.48 10.76 3.91
N TRP A 37 25.21 10.20 5.09
CA TRP A 37 24.67 10.96 6.22
C TRP A 37 25.65 12.04 6.69
N CYS A 38 26.95 11.78 6.77
CA CYS A 38 27.93 12.79 7.15
C CYS A 38 28.03 13.92 6.10
N HIS A 39 28.07 13.56 4.81
CA HIS A 39 28.13 14.54 3.72
C HIS A 39 26.89 15.44 3.66
N LEU A 40 25.69 14.91 3.94
CA LEU A 40 24.47 15.72 4.00
C LEU A 40 24.59 16.95 4.90
N TYR A 41 25.34 16.87 6.01
CA TYR A 41 25.56 18.03 6.86
C TYR A 41 26.60 19.00 6.30
N GLN A 42 27.59 18.52 5.57
CA GLN A 42 28.68 19.33 5.04
C GLN A 42 28.31 20.06 3.74
N ASP A 43 27.47 19.43 2.90
CA ASP A 43 27.19 19.90 1.54
C ASP A 43 26.27 21.13 1.47
N TYR A 44 25.59 21.47 2.57
CA TYR A 44 24.62 22.57 2.61
C TYR A 44 25.09 23.71 3.53
N SER A 45 24.97 24.94 3.03
CA SER A 45 25.19 26.14 3.84
C SER A 45 24.11 26.29 4.93
N ILE A 46 24.39 27.08 5.96
CA ILE A 46 23.43 27.36 7.04
C ILE A 46 22.14 27.98 6.47
N GLU A 47 22.24 28.85 5.48
CA GLU A 47 21.06 29.47 4.84
C GLU A 47 20.23 28.45 4.06
N GLN A 48 20.88 27.55 3.32
CA GLN A 48 20.20 26.47 2.60
C GLN A 48 19.50 25.50 3.56
N LYS A 49 20.17 25.14 4.66
CA LYS A 49 19.57 24.30 5.71
C LYS A 49 18.33 24.96 6.32
N ASN A 50 18.37 26.27 6.55
CA ASN A 50 17.22 27.02 7.07
C ASN A 50 16.07 27.11 6.06
N LEU A 51 16.36 27.18 4.76
CA LEU A 51 15.34 27.13 3.70
C LEU A 51 14.70 25.74 3.61
N LEU A 52 15.52 24.68 3.62
CA LEU A 52 15.07 23.29 3.59
C LEU A 52 14.24 22.93 4.82
N ALA A 53 14.63 23.41 6.01
CA ALA A 53 13.91 23.16 7.25
C ALA A 53 12.52 23.82 7.32
N LYS A 54 12.23 24.80 6.46
CA LYS A 54 10.91 25.43 6.33
C LYS A 54 9.94 24.63 5.45
N LEU A 55 10.45 23.73 4.61
CA LEU A 55 9.62 22.87 3.77
C LEU A 55 8.95 21.78 4.62
N ASP A 56 7.89 21.18 4.08
CA ASP A 56 7.38 19.96 4.66
C ASP A 56 8.39 18.80 4.50
N PHE A 57 8.18 17.74 5.26
CA PHE A 57 9.10 16.60 5.29
C PHE A 57 9.33 16.01 3.90
N ASP A 58 8.27 15.87 3.11
CA ASP A 58 8.32 15.22 1.82
C ASP A 58 9.05 16.09 0.80
N ASP A 59 8.70 17.37 0.72
CA ASP A 59 9.31 18.36 -0.16
C ASP A 59 10.80 18.55 0.15
N MET A 60 11.16 18.60 1.44
CA MET A 60 12.55 18.69 1.89
C MET A 60 13.37 17.51 1.37
N TRP A 61 12.90 16.27 1.59
CA TRP A 61 13.64 15.07 1.18
C TRP A 61 13.66 14.86 -0.33
N ILE A 62 12.62 15.29 -1.06
CA ILE A 62 12.63 15.28 -2.53
C ILE A 62 13.74 16.19 -3.06
N GLN A 63 13.93 17.37 -2.47
CA GLN A 63 15.01 18.29 -2.88
C GLN A 63 16.40 17.73 -2.54
N ILE A 64 16.57 17.15 -1.35
CA ILE A 64 17.85 16.56 -0.92
C ILE A 64 18.24 15.34 -1.78
N CYS A 65 17.28 14.48 -2.10
CA CYS A 65 17.54 13.19 -2.75
C CYS A 65 17.56 13.24 -4.29
N ARG A 66 17.40 14.42 -4.91
CA ARG A 66 17.35 14.56 -6.37
C ARG A 66 18.61 14.01 -7.04
N ASP A 67 19.79 14.39 -6.56
CA ASP A 67 21.03 14.14 -7.30
C ASP A 67 22.15 13.42 -6.51
N SER A 68 22.14 13.40 -5.17
CA SER A 68 23.40 13.16 -4.41
C SER A 68 23.45 12.05 -3.35
N TYR A 69 22.36 11.33 -3.04
CA TYR A 69 22.38 10.33 -1.94
C TYR A 69 21.53 9.09 -2.23
N PRO A 70 22.04 8.09 -2.98
CA PRO A 70 21.25 6.94 -3.39
C PRO A 70 20.82 6.03 -2.24
N ASN A 71 21.65 5.82 -1.21
CA ASN A 71 21.29 4.97 -0.07
C ASN A 71 20.31 5.67 0.86
N LEU A 72 20.52 6.96 1.11
CA LEU A 72 19.60 7.78 1.88
C LEU A 72 18.24 7.90 1.18
N ARG A 73 18.23 8.08 -0.15
CA ARG A 73 17.00 8.10 -0.95
C ARG A 73 16.22 6.79 -0.84
N LYS A 74 16.91 5.64 -0.92
CA LYS A 74 16.27 4.33 -0.73
C LYS A 74 15.63 4.23 0.65
N LEU A 75 16.35 4.64 1.69
CA LEU A 75 15.85 4.60 3.07
C LEU A 75 14.63 5.50 3.26
N VAL A 76 14.69 6.73 2.78
CA VAL A 76 13.57 7.68 2.87
C VAL A 76 12.36 7.16 2.08
N ASN A 77 12.57 6.60 0.90
CA ASN A 77 11.48 5.99 0.12
C ASN A 77 10.85 4.80 0.85
N ALA A 78 11.65 3.98 1.53
CA ALA A 78 11.13 2.89 2.35
C ALA A 78 10.29 3.42 3.52
N ILE A 79 10.75 4.47 4.22
CA ILE A 79 9.98 5.13 5.28
C ILE A 79 8.68 5.71 4.73
N ARG A 80 8.70 6.36 3.57
CA ARG A 80 7.52 6.92 2.90
C ARG A 80 6.52 5.86 2.43
N SER A 81 6.97 4.64 2.19
CA SER A 81 6.10 3.52 1.85
C SER A 81 5.32 2.98 3.05
N LEU A 82 5.73 3.35 4.28
CA LEU A 82 4.98 2.99 5.46
C LEU A 82 3.67 3.80 5.51
N PRO A 83 2.52 3.14 5.73
CA PRO A 83 1.27 3.84 5.90
C PRO A 83 1.36 4.77 7.12
N ASN A 84 1.25 6.08 6.89
CA ASN A 84 1.33 7.11 7.92
C ASN A 84 0.13 7.09 8.90
N SER A 85 -0.84 6.21 8.69
CA SER A 85 -1.99 6.06 9.58
C SER A 85 -2.70 4.73 9.38
N ASN A 86 -3.20 4.15 10.47
CA ASN A 86 -4.15 3.05 10.41
C ASN A 86 -5.50 3.47 9.80
N ALA A 87 -5.77 4.78 9.64
CA ALA A 87 -7.04 5.29 9.16
C ALA A 87 -7.43 4.77 7.75
N ASP A 88 -6.47 4.61 6.84
CA ASP A 88 -6.76 4.06 5.51
C ASP A 88 -7.10 2.56 5.58
N SER A 89 -6.37 1.79 6.40
CA SER A 89 -6.74 0.40 6.68
C SER A 89 -8.09 0.29 7.40
N GLU A 90 -8.37 1.14 8.38
CA GLU A 90 -9.63 1.18 9.12
C GLU A 90 -10.81 1.57 8.21
N ARG A 91 -10.59 2.46 7.24
CA ARG A 91 -11.60 2.80 6.23
C ARG A 91 -11.89 1.61 5.32
N VAL A 92 -10.87 0.84 4.93
CA VAL A 92 -11.04 -0.41 4.18
C VAL A 92 -11.72 -1.47 5.04
N PHE A 93 -11.39 -1.59 6.33
CA PHE A 93 -12.02 -2.53 7.27
C PHE A 93 -13.47 -2.16 7.61
N SER A 94 -13.80 -0.87 7.70
CA SER A 94 -15.18 -0.39 7.88
C SER A 94 -16.02 -0.78 6.67
N TYR A 95 -15.51 -0.55 5.45
CA TYR A 95 -16.16 -1.01 4.23
C TYR A 95 -16.29 -2.54 4.17
N LEU A 96 -15.25 -3.27 4.57
CA LEU A 96 -15.26 -4.72 4.67
C LEU A 96 -16.33 -5.23 5.64
N SER A 97 -16.48 -4.55 6.79
CA SER A 97 -17.48 -4.88 7.79
C SER A 97 -18.90 -4.65 7.24
N ASP A 98 -19.10 -3.60 6.44
CA ASP A 98 -20.36 -3.35 5.73
C ASP A 98 -20.65 -4.46 4.71
N LEU A 99 -19.67 -4.89 3.92
CA LEU A 99 -19.82 -6.01 2.96
C LEU A 99 -20.10 -7.35 3.64
N LYS A 100 -19.49 -7.59 4.81
CA LYS A 100 -19.64 -8.82 5.58
C LYS A 100 -20.96 -8.86 6.36
N ASN A 101 -21.42 -7.72 6.87
CA ASN A 101 -22.50 -7.66 7.86
C ASN A 101 -23.83 -7.11 7.32
N LYS A 102 -23.88 -6.32 6.24
CA LYS A 102 -25.16 -5.84 5.70
C LYS A 102 -25.85 -6.92 4.86
N LYS A 103 -26.83 -7.57 5.51
CA LYS A 103 -28.03 -8.23 4.96
C LYS A 103 -27.84 -8.88 3.56
N ARG A 104 -27.62 -10.21 3.59
CA ARG A 104 -27.98 -11.20 2.54
C ARG A 104 -26.96 -11.63 1.48
N ASN A 105 -25.65 -11.54 1.71
CA ASN A 105 -24.70 -12.41 0.98
C ASN A 105 -23.49 -12.71 1.84
N LYS A 106 -23.36 -13.97 2.29
CA LYS A 106 -22.15 -14.47 2.92
C LYS A 106 -21.10 -14.66 1.81
N LEU A 107 -20.51 -13.56 1.34
CA LEU A 107 -19.49 -13.60 0.30
C LEU A 107 -18.28 -14.37 0.82
N SER A 108 -17.71 -15.23 -0.02
CA SER A 108 -16.50 -15.95 0.33
C SER A 108 -15.33 -14.97 0.52
N PRO A 109 -14.33 -15.29 1.34
CA PRO A 109 -13.13 -14.46 1.49
C PRO A 109 -12.44 -14.14 0.16
N ALA A 110 -12.51 -15.05 -0.82
CA ALA A 110 -11.98 -14.86 -2.16
C ALA A 110 -12.70 -13.74 -2.93
N ILE A 111 -14.04 -13.71 -2.90
CA ILE A 111 -14.85 -12.66 -3.55
C ILE A 111 -14.60 -11.31 -2.87
N ILE A 112 -14.54 -11.32 -1.54
CA ILE A 112 -14.25 -10.12 -0.75
C ILE A 112 -12.88 -9.54 -1.12
N ASN A 113 -11.84 -10.39 -1.21
CA ASN A 113 -10.50 -9.96 -1.63
C ASN A 113 -10.49 -9.41 -3.06
N ALA A 114 -11.18 -10.09 -3.99
CA ALA A 114 -11.30 -9.62 -5.37
C ALA A 114 -11.97 -8.23 -5.47
N ILE A 115 -13.05 -8.00 -4.70
CA ILE A 115 -13.71 -6.69 -4.62
C ILE A 115 -12.76 -5.62 -4.06
N CYS A 116 -11.99 -5.93 -3.01
CA CYS A 116 -11.02 -5.01 -2.43
C CYS A 116 -9.90 -4.64 -3.42
N VAL A 117 -9.35 -5.62 -4.15
CA VAL A 117 -8.31 -5.40 -5.16
C VAL A 117 -8.85 -4.56 -6.32
N LEU A 118 -10.01 -4.94 -6.87
CA LEU A 118 -10.66 -4.22 -7.97
C LEU A 118 -10.93 -2.76 -7.59
N ARG A 119 -11.54 -2.54 -6.42
CA ARG A 119 -11.89 -1.20 -5.94
C ARG A 119 -10.64 -0.35 -5.67
N SER A 120 -9.58 -0.95 -5.14
CA SER A 120 -8.30 -0.25 -4.93
C SER A 120 -7.67 0.15 -6.26
N ALA A 121 -7.67 -0.74 -7.25
CA ALA A 121 -7.16 -0.46 -8.59
C ALA A 121 -7.95 0.67 -9.28
N MET A 122 -9.28 0.66 -9.18
CA MET A 122 -10.13 1.73 -9.71
C MET A 122 -9.85 3.06 -9.01
N LYS A 123 -9.72 3.06 -7.68
CA LYS A 123 -9.39 4.27 -6.90
C LYS A 123 -8.03 4.86 -7.32
N MET A 124 -7.02 4.02 -7.56
CA MET A 124 -5.71 4.49 -8.05
C MET A 124 -5.79 5.15 -9.43
N ARG A 125 -6.70 4.68 -10.29
CA ARG A 125 -6.95 5.27 -11.62
C ARG A 125 -7.94 6.44 -11.60
N ASN A 126 -8.46 6.81 -10.43
CA ASN A 126 -9.55 7.78 -10.26
C ASN A 126 -10.82 7.41 -11.07
N GLU A 127 -11.07 6.10 -11.16
CA GLU A 127 -12.22 5.50 -11.84
C GLU A 127 -13.23 4.93 -10.84
N ASN A 128 -14.47 4.83 -11.30
CA ASN A 128 -15.65 4.30 -10.67
C ASN A 128 -16.35 3.37 -11.68
N ALA A 129 -17.33 2.60 -11.23
CA ALA A 129 -18.05 1.65 -12.08
C ALA A 129 -18.76 2.28 -13.29
N ILE A 130 -18.90 3.61 -13.31
CA ILE A 130 -19.60 4.38 -14.34
C ILE A 130 -18.64 4.93 -15.40
N ASN A 131 -17.41 5.30 -15.02
CA ASN A 131 -16.44 5.95 -15.92
C ASN A 131 -15.24 5.06 -16.27
N MET A 132 -15.19 3.83 -15.74
CA MET A 132 -14.19 2.86 -16.15
C MET A 132 -14.37 2.53 -17.63
N VAL A 133 -13.33 2.78 -18.43
CA VAL A 133 -13.31 2.43 -19.85
C VAL A 133 -12.92 0.95 -19.97
N LEU A 134 -13.77 0.16 -20.62
CA LEU A 134 -13.46 -1.23 -20.91
C LEU A 134 -12.58 -1.31 -22.16
N ASP A 135 -11.39 -1.90 -22.02
CA ASP A 135 -10.51 -2.21 -23.15
C ASP A 135 -10.84 -3.60 -23.73
N GLU A 136 -10.26 -3.89 -24.88
CA GLU A 136 -10.46 -5.17 -25.59
C GLU A 136 -10.02 -6.36 -24.72
N ASN A 137 -8.99 -6.18 -23.88
CA ASN A 137 -8.51 -7.20 -22.95
C ASN A 137 -9.53 -7.53 -21.84
N HIS A 138 -10.24 -6.52 -21.33
CA HIS A 138 -11.32 -6.68 -20.36
C HIS A 138 -12.47 -7.48 -20.98
N LEU A 139 -12.84 -7.18 -22.23
CA LEU A 139 -13.90 -7.88 -22.95
C LEU A 139 -13.54 -9.32 -23.27
N CYS A 140 -12.30 -9.60 -23.71
CA CYS A 140 -11.82 -10.96 -23.96
C CYS A 140 -11.83 -11.85 -22.71
N ARG A 141 -11.83 -11.25 -21.50
CA ARG A 141 -11.89 -11.97 -20.22
C ARG A 141 -13.30 -12.09 -19.64
N MET A 142 -14.28 -11.43 -20.25
CA MET A 142 -15.71 -11.50 -19.87
C MET A 142 -16.47 -12.55 -20.69
N THR A 143 -15.81 -13.63 -21.10
CA THR A 143 -16.46 -14.75 -21.78
C THR A 143 -17.05 -15.72 -20.76
N SER A 144 -18.13 -16.41 -21.14
CA SER A 144 -18.75 -17.45 -20.30
C SER A 144 -17.78 -18.57 -19.97
N GLU A 145 -16.89 -18.91 -20.91
CA GLU A 145 -15.83 -19.91 -20.74
C GLU A 145 -14.85 -19.55 -19.62
N ILE A 146 -14.51 -18.27 -19.46
CA ILE A 146 -13.59 -17.81 -18.40
C ILE A 146 -14.34 -17.56 -17.09
N LEU A 147 -15.55 -16.99 -17.14
CA LEU A 147 -16.34 -16.64 -15.96
C LEU A 147 -16.97 -17.85 -15.27
N TYR A 148 -17.33 -18.87 -16.03
CA TYR A 148 -17.93 -20.11 -15.55
C TYR A 148 -17.07 -21.33 -15.84
N ALA A 149 -15.75 -21.14 -16.02
CA ALA A 149 -14.81 -22.25 -16.02
C ALA A 149 -15.04 -23.04 -14.73
N THR A 150 -15.75 -24.17 -14.83
CA THR A 150 -16.02 -25.02 -13.68
C THR A 150 -14.71 -25.64 -13.26
N ASP A 151 -14.15 -25.17 -12.15
CA ASP A 151 -13.18 -25.96 -11.40
C ASP A 151 -13.87 -27.30 -11.08
N GLU A 152 -13.36 -28.41 -11.60
CA GLU A 152 -13.87 -29.78 -11.40
C GLU A 152 -13.82 -30.25 -9.93
N LYS A 153 -13.73 -29.34 -8.95
CA LYS A 153 -13.60 -29.61 -7.52
C LYS A 153 -14.76 -29.12 -6.66
N HIS A 154 -15.96 -28.93 -7.20
CA HIS A 154 -17.14 -28.84 -6.35
C HIS A 154 -17.92 -30.16 -6.34
N GLN A 155 -17.61 -30.96 -5.32
CA GLN A 155 -18.34 -32.16 -4.96
C GLN A 155 -19.85 -31.87 -4.89
N LYS A 156 -20.60 -32.72 -5.57
CA LYS A 156 -22.04 -32.73 -5.77
C LYS A 156 -22.78 -32.71 -4.41
N CYS A 157 -23.33 -31.57 -4.00
CA CYS A 157 -24.40 -31.55 -3.00
C CYS A 157 -25.73 -31.69 -3.73
N GLU A 158 -26.19 -32.94 -3.87
CA GLU A 158 -27.56 -33.25 -4.30
C GLU A 158 -28.55 -32.63 -3.31
N LEU A 159 -29.32 -31.65 -3.79
CA LEU A 159 -30.54 -31.20 -3.14
C LEU A 159 -31.57 -32.33 -3.27
N ARG A 160 -31.80 -33.08 -2.17
CA ARG A 160 -33.03 -33.87 -2.01
C ARG A 160 -34.20 -32.89 -1.96
N LEU A 161 -34.95 -32.82 -3.07
CA LEU A 161 -36.33 -32.35 -3.06
C LEU A 161 -37.18 -33.49 -2.51
N GLU A 162 -37.54 -33.44 -1.22
CA GLU A 162 -38.66 -34.25 -0.73
C GLU A 162 -39.96 -33.55 -1.14
N GLY A 163 -40.54 -34.01 -2.24
CA GLY A 163 -41.96 -33.84 -2.52
C GLY A 163 -42.73 -34.89 -1.75
N GLY A 164 -43.50 -34.48 -0.75
CA GLY A 164 -44.52 -35.30 -0.12
C GLY A 164 -45.87 -34.92 -0.68
N GLU A 165 -46.29 -35.59 -1.76
CA GLU A 165 -47.70 -35.83 -2.04
C GLU A 165 -48.10 -37.06 -1.22
N ASN A 166 -49.05 -36.92 -0.31
CA ASN A 166 -49.82 -38.02 0.24
C ASN A 166 -51.29 -37.55 0.25
N ASP A 167 -52.01 -37.91 -0.79
CA ASP A 167 -53.46 -38.12 -0.74
C ASP A 167 -53.69 -39.57 -0.26
N ASP A 168 -54.60 -39.75 0.70
CA ASP A 168 -55.59 -40.84 0.80
C ASP A 168 -56.11 -40.98 2.24
N ASP A 169 -57.32 -40.45 2.46
CA ASP A 169 -58.47 -41.18 3.05
C ASP A 169 -59.78 -40.39 2.80
#